data_AF-A0A4Y5Z6I5-F1
#
_entry.id   AF-A0A4Y5Z6I5-F1
#
_cell.length_a   1.000
_cell.length_b   1.000
_cell.length_c   1.000
_cell.angle_alpha   90.00
_cell.angle_beta   90.00
_cell.angle_gamma   90.00
#
_symmetry.space_group_name_H-M   'P 1'
#
loop_
_entity.id
_entity.type
_entity.pdbx_description
1 polymer ?
#
loop_
_entity_poly.entity_id
_entity_poly.type
_entity_poly.pdbx_seq_one_letter_code
_entity_poly.pdbx_strand_id
1 'polypeptide(L)'
;MQRTSTILVSLALTLLATLAAATTCGEVSCKVGQQVTTYSAPGEPVAACATDALAAYSNFMLYLVAADAASTGQENVDPNAVEAKATGDSADVVKRLREASGVASASDALKACSPLKGGLSVVVVEVSKKTNNAKVSGANGEAAFWIPTEYLDR
;
A
#
# COMPACT_ATOMS: atom_id res chain seq x y z
N MET A 1 -19.25 71.68 11.52
CA MET A 1 -17.80 71.33 11.49
C MET A 1 -17.64 69.86 11.12
N GLN A 2 -16.50 69.52 10.52
CA GLN A 2 -16.28 68.46 9.54
C GLN A 2 -16.41 67.00 9.98
N ARG A 3 -16.78 66.20 8.95
CA ARG A 3 -16.63 64.75 8.76
C ARG A 3 -15.21 64.25 9.05
N THR A 4 -15.07 63.01 9.53
CA THR A 4 -14.12 62.03 8.94
C THR A 4 -14.40 60.62 9.46
N SER A 5 -14.91 59.78 8.55
CA SER A 5 -14.88 58.32 8.64
C SER A 5 -13.45 57.83 8.62
N THR A 6 -13.12 56.82 9.42
CA THR A 6 -11.92 56.00 9.19
C THR A 6 -12.35 54.54 9.18
N ILE A 7 -12.41 53.98 7.98
CA ILE A 7 -12.60 52.56 7.69
C ILE A 7 -11.22 51.92 7.77
N LEU A 8 -11.00 51.00 8.70
CA LEU A 8 -9.81 50.14 8.72
C LEU A 8 -10.13 48.83 7.98
N VAL A 9 -9.79 48.82 6.70
CA VAL A 9 -9.62 47.62 5.87
C VAL A 9 -8.17 47.19 6.01
N SER A 10 -7.90 45.99 6.55
CA SER A 10 -6.64 45.24 6.49
C SER A 10 -6.88 43.92 7.24
N LEU A 11 -6.47 42.73 6.82
CA LEU A 11 -5.67 42.25 5.69
C LEU A 11 -6.11 40.78 5.54
N ALA A 12 -6.70 40.39 4.41
CA ALA A 12 -7.03 39.00 4.17
C ALA A 12 -5.73 38.24 3.85
N LEU A 13 -5.19 37.53 4.85
CA LEU A 13 -4.02 36.66 4.69
C LEU A 13 -4.49 35.37 4.00
N THR A 14 -4.39 35.32 2.68
CA THR A 14 -4.59 34.10 1.90
C THR A 14 -3.42 33.15 2.15
N LEU A 15 -3.57 32.24 3.12
CA LEU A 15 -2.74 31.04 3.18
C LEU A 15 -3.03 30.18 1.94
N LEU A 16 -2.25 30.38 0.89
CA LEU A 16 -2.05 29.37 -0.14
C LEU A 16 -1.21 28.26 0.48
N ALA A 17 -1.86 27.32 1.17
CA ALA A 17 -1.26 26.04 1.48
C ALA A 17 -1.03 25.32 0.15
N THR A 18 0.21 25.32 -0.33
CA THR A 18 0.61 24.45 -1.43
C THR A 18 0.49 23.01 -0.92
N LEU A 19 -0.56 22.30 -1.34
CA LEU A 19 -0.59 20.85 -1.28
C LEU A 19 0.53 20.36 -2.22
N ALA A 20 1.71 20.09 -1.66
CA ALA A 20 2.66 19.23 -2.34
C ALA A 20 1.96 17.87 -2.47
N ALA A 21 1.63 17.47 -3.70
CA ALA A 21 1.11 16.15 -3.96
C ALA A 21 2.14 15.14 -3.44
N ALA A 22 1.77 14.33 -2.45
CA ALA A 22 2.59 13.23 -2.00
C ALA A 22 2.89 12.36 -3.22
N THR A 23 4.16 12.32 -3.65
CA THR A 23 4.55 11.53 -4.81
C THR A 23 4.82 10.12 -4.30
N THR A 24 4.01 9.14 -4.68
CA THR A 24 4.20 7.77 -4.21
C THR A 24 5.42 7.14 -4.90
N CYS A 25 6.00 6.11 -4.28
CA CYS A 25 7.06 5.32 -4.91
C CYS A 25 6.57 4.56 -6.16
N GLY A 26 5.25 4.37 -6.31
CA GLY A 26 4.63 3.77 -7.48
C GLY A 26 4.68 4.66 -8.73
N GLU A 27 4.57 5.98 -8.55
CA GLU A 27 4.68 6.95 -9.65
C GLU A 27 6.13 7.33 -9.95
N VAL A 28 6.96 7.45 -8.90
CA VAL A 28 8.39 7.72 -9.03
C VAL A 28 9.17 6.72 -8.20
N SER A 29 9.87 5.79 -8.86
CA SER A 29 10.59 4.71 -8.21
C SER A 29 11.46 5.20 -7.06
N CYS A 30 11.21 4.68 -5.87
CA CYS A 30 12.01 5.00 -4.70
C CYS A 30 13.41 4.42 -4.79
N LYS A 31 14.36 5.14 -4.21
CA LYS A 31 15.77 4.74 -4.20
C LYS A 31 16.08 3.97 -2.92
N VAL A 32 16.98 3.00 -3.02
CA VAL A 32 17.56 2.36 -1.82
C VAL A 32 18.22 3.44 -0.95
N GLY A 33 17.98 3.36 0.36
CA GLY A 33 18.40 4.34 1.36
C GLY A 33 17.45 5.54 1.52
N GLN A 34 16.40 5.64 0.70
CA GLN A 34 15.43 6.73 0.83
C GLN A 34 14.48 6.49 2.01
N GLN A 35 14.28 7.53 2.82
CA GLN A 35 13.25 7.56 3.84
C GLN A 35 11.89 7.86 3.20
N VAL A 36 10.88 7.08 3.59
CA VAL A 36 9.51 7.15 3.08
C VAL A 36 8.54 6.87 4.23
N THR A 37 7.26 7.16 4.02
CA THR A 37 6.19 6.87 4.98
C THR A 37 5.27 5.81 4.39
N THR A 38 4.87 4.81 5.18
CA THR A 38 3.87 3.84 4.71
C THR A 38 2.49 4.48 4.64
N TYR A 39 1.73 4.16 3.61
CA TYR A 39 0.35 4.57 3.44
C TYR A 39 -0.57 3.34 3.50
N SER A 40 -1.74 3.47 4.13
CA SER A 40 -2.81 2.47 4.09
C SER A 40 -4.14 3.19 4.23
N ALA A 41 -4.98 3.08 3.18
CA ALA A 41 -6.31 3.66 3.18
C ALA A 41 -7.30 2.75 3.94
N PRO A 42 -8.30 3.32 4.64
CA PRO A 42 -9.42 2.52 5.14
C PRO A 42 -10.09 1.75 4.00
N GLY A 43 -10.22 0.43 4.15
CA GLY A 43 -10.83 -0.44 3.14
C GLY A 43 -9.86 -0.98 2.08
N GLU A 44 -8.58 -0.58 2.12
CA GLU A 44 -7.54 -1.14 1.25
C GLU A 44 -6.54 -1.96 2.10
N PRO A 45 -6.86 -3.24 2.37
CA PRO A 45 -5.96 -4.09 3.14
C PRO A 45 -4.68 -4.35 2.35
N VAL A 46 -3.55 -4.21 3.03
CA VAL A 46 -2.22 -4.49 2.47
C VAL A 46 -1.49 -5.43 3.41
N ALA A 47 -0.81 -6.42 2.85
CA ALA A 47 -0.01 -7.39 3.57
C ALA A 47 1.47 -7.00 3.55
N ALA A 48 2.05 -6.81 4.73
CA ALA A 48 3.49 -6.72 4.96
C ALA A 48 4.06 -8.12 5.23
N CYS A 49 4.93 -8.60 4.34
CA CYS A 49 5.38 -9.99 4.34
C CYS A 49 6.91 -10.11 4.44
N ALA A 50 7.41 -11.26 4.90
CA ALA A 50 8.86 -11.47 5.09
C ALA A 50 9.66 -11.59 3.78
N THR A 51 9.01 -11.98 2.67
CA THR A 51 9.64 -12.17 1.36
C THR A 51 8.88 -11.47 0.25
N ASP A 52 9.59 -11.10 -0.83
CA ASP A 52 9.00 -10.48 -2.01
C ASP A 52 7.90 -11.36 -2.64
N ALA A 53 8.18 -12.66 -2.82
CA ALA A 53 7.24 -13.58 -3.43
C ALA A 53 5.95 -13.72 -2.59
N LEU A 54 6.08 -13.77 -1.27
CA LEU A 54 4.92 -13.82 -0.37
C LEU A 54 4.14 -12.51 -0.40
N ALA A 55 4.81 -11.35 -0.42
CA ALA A 55 4.15 -10.06 -0.58
C ALA A 55 3.39 -9.96 -1.91
N ALA A 56 3.99 -10.39 -3.02
CA ALA A 56 3.34 -10.38 -4.33
C ALA A 56 2.08 -11.24 -4.36
N TYR A 57 2.16 -12.48 -3.83
CA TYR A 57 1.01 -13.38 -3.81
C TYR A 57 -0.09 -12.90 -2.86
N SER A 58 0.26 -12.55 -1.62
CA SER A 58 -0.71 -12.11 -0.60
C SER A 58 -1.44 -10.84 -1.01
N ASN A 59 -0.74 -9.83 -1.55
CA ASN A 59 -1.40 -8.58 -1.98
C ASN A 59 -2.22 -8.77 -3.25
N PHE A 60 -1.82 -9.67 -4.17
CA PHE A 60 -2.66 -10.04 -5.30
C PHE A 60 -3.96 -10.74 -4.84
N MET A 61 -3.87 -11.64 -3.86
CA MET A 61 -5.06 -12.28 -3.29
C MET A 61 -5.96 -11.27 -2.55
N LEU A 62 -5.42 -10.30 -1.82
CA LEU A 62 -6.21 -9.23 -1.21
C LEU A 62 -6.96 -8.40 -2.25
N TYR A 63 -6.34 -8.11 -3.40
CA TYR A 63 -7.00 -7.44 -4.51
C TYR A 63 -8.17 -8.28 -5.06
N LEU A 64 -7.97 -9.58 -5.30
CA LEU A 64 -9.05 -10.46 -5.78
C LEU A 64 -10.18 -10.61 -4.76
N VAL A 65 -9.85 -10.70 -3.47
CA VAL A 65 -10.84 -10.77 -2.39
C VAL A 65 -11.65 -9.47 -2.31
N ALA A 66 -11.00 -8.31 -2.42
CA ALA A 66 -11.68 -7.03 -2.46
C ALA A 66 -12.60 -6.90 -3.69
N ALA A 67 -12.15 -7.38 -4.85
CA ALA A 67 -12.96 -7.39 -6.07
C ALA A 67 -14.18 -8.34 -5.95
N ASP A 68 -14.00 -9.55 -5.40
CA ASP A 68 -15.11 -10.50 -5.15
C ASP A 68 -16.11 -9.92 -4.14
N ALA A 69 -15.62 -9.32 -3.04
CA ALA A 69 -16.43 -8.64 -2.04
C ALA A 69 -17.26 -7.49 -2.65
N ALA A 70 -16.64 -6.65 -3.48
CA ALA A 70 -17.32 -5.55 -4.17
C ALA A 70 -18.39 -6.06 -5.16
N SER A 71 -18.10 -7.16 -5.86
CA SER A 71 -19.03 -7.74 -6.84
C SER A 71 -20.22 -8.47 -6.22
N THR A 72 -20.02 -9.10 -5.05
CA THR A 72 -21.03 -9.93 -4.37
C THR A 72 -21.77 -9.18 -3.27
N GLY A 73 -21.19 -8.07 -2.77
CA GLY A 73 -21.67 -7.34 -1.60
C GLY A 73 -21.40 -8.05 -0.27
N GLN A 74 -20.50 -9.04 -0.23
CA GLN A 74 -20.16 -9.79 0.99
C GLN A 74 -18.96 -9.15 1.71
N GLU A 75 -19.08 -8.95 3.03
CA GLU A 75 -17.98 -8.38 3.85
C GLU A 75 -16.94 -9.42 4.27
N ASN A 76 -17.31 -10.71 4.35
CA ASN A 76 -16.45 -11.79 4.83
C ASN A 76 -16.21 -12.84 3.75
N VAL A 77 -15.44 -12.48 2.74
CA VAL A 77 -15.10 -13.37 1.63
C VAL A 77 -13.96 -14.31 2.02
N ASP A 78 -14.15 -15.62 1.79
CA ASP A 78 -13.11 -16.62 1.99
C ASP A 78 -12.03 -16.52 0.88
N PRO A 79 -10.76 -16.20 1.23
CA PRO A 79 -9.68 -16.11 0.25
C PRO A 79 -9.44 -17.40 -0.54
N ASN A 80 -9.67 -18.57 0.07
CA ASN A 80 -9.47 -19.85 -0.61
C ASN A 80 -10.57 -20.10 -1.66
N ALA A 81 -11.80 -19.68 -1.37
CA ALA A 81 -12.88 -19.75 -2.33
C ALA A 81 -12.62 -18.80 -3.52
N VAL A 82 -12.09 -17.60 -3.26
CA VAL A 82 -11.67 -16.65 -4.31
C VAL A 82 -10.54 -17.22 -5.16
N GLU A 83 -9.54 -17.83 -4.52
CA GLU A 83 -8.45 -18.51 -5.23
C GLU A 83 -8.99 -19.60 -6.17
N ALA A 84 -9.93 -20.43 -5.69
CA ALA A 84 -10.54 -21.50 -6.48
C ALA A 84 -11.44 -21.00 -7.62
N LYS A 85 -12.01 -19.80 -7.51
CA LYS A 85 -12.81 -19.14 -8.56
C LYS A 85 -11.94 -18.52 -9.66
N ALA A 86 -10.62 -18.36 -9.46
CA ALA A 86 -9.75 -17.78 -10.47
C ALA A 86 -9.78 -18.64 -11.76
N THR A 87 -9.98 -17.98 -12.90
CA THR A 87 -10.04 -18.63 -14.22
C THR A 87 -9.21 -17.85 -15.24
N GLY A 88 -8.91 -18.48 -16.38
CA GLY A 88 -8.10 -17.88 -17.45
C GLY A 88 -6.74 -17.37 -16.96
N ASP A 89 -6.33 -16.21 -17.44
CA ASP A 89 -5.03 -15.59 -17.09
C ASP A 89 -4.86 -15.38 -15.59
N SER A 90 -5.94 -15.06 -14.86
CA SER A 90 -5.89 -14.90 -13.41
C SER A 90 -5.50 -16.19 -12.70
N ALA A 91 -5.98 -17.35 -13.17
CA ALA A 91 -5.61 -18.64 -12.59
C ALA A 91 -4.12 -18.93 -12.78
N ASP A 92 -3.56 -18.59 -13.93
CA ASP A 92 -2.14 -18.76 -14.22
C ASP A 92 -1.27 -17.82 -13.38
N VAL A 93 -1.73 -16.59 -13.14
CA VAL A 93 -1.08 -15.64 -12.23
C VAL A 93 -1.12 -16.16 -10.79
N VAL A 94 -2.29 -16.57 -10.28
CA VAL A 94 -2.45 -17.15 -8.94
C VAL A 94 -1.51 -18.33 -8.77
N LYS A 95 -1.52 -19.29 -9.70
CA LYS A 95 -0.70 -20.49 -9.64
C LYS A 95 0.78 -20.14 -9.57
N ARG A 96 1.27 -19.29 -10.47
CA ARG A 96 2.68 -18.88 -10.52
C ARG A 96 3.11 -18.16 -9.24
N LEU A 97 2.28 -17.25 -8.72
CA LEU A 97 2.59 -16.50 -7.49
C LEU A 97 2.56 -17.41 -6.26
N ARG A 98 1.60 -18.34 -6.18
CA ARG A 98 1.55 -19.35 -5.10
C ARG A 98 2.77 -20.26 -5.13
N GLU A 99 3.12 -20.78 -6.30
CA GLU A 99 4.34 -21.59 -6.48
C GLU A 99 5.60 -20.83 -6.07
N ALA A 100 5.72 -19.55 -6.47
CA ALA A 100 6.87 -18.71 -6.12
C ALA A 100 6.95 -18.37 -4.61
N SER A 101 5.80 -18.23 -3.94
CA SER A 101 5.74 -17.93 -2.50
C SER A 101 5.92 -19.17 -1.63
N GLY A 102 5.71 -20.38 -2.17
CA GLY A 102 5.92 -21.65 -1.47
C GLY A 102 4.84 -21.98 -0.44
N VAL A 103 3.70 -21.29 -0.47
CA VAL A 103 2.56 -21.51 0.43
C VAL A 103 1.53 -22.47 -0.18
N ALA A 104 0.77 -23.15 0.68
CA ALA A 104 -0.21 -24.13 0.22
C ALA A 104 -1.50 -23.50 -0.32
N SER A 105 -1.95 -22.39 0.27
CA SER A 105 -3.21 -21.71 -0.03
C SER A 105 -3.15 -20.19 0.20
N ALA A 106 -4.13 -19.46 -0.34
CA ALA A 106 -4.30 -18.03 -0.07
C ALA A 106 -4.44 -17.72 1.43
N SER A 107 -5.22 -18.52 2.17
CA SER A 107 -5.39 -18.34 3.63
C SER A 107 -4.06 -18.47 4.38
N ASP A 108 -3.23 -19.44 4.02
CA ASP A 108 -1.92 -19.63 4.65
C ASP A 108 -0.98 -18.48 4.35
N ALA A 109 -1.03 -17.94 3.12
CA ALA A 109 -0.24 -16.79 2.72
C ALA A 109 -0.59 -15.53 3.53
N LEU A 110 -1.89 -15.25 3.70
CA LEU A 110 -2.37 -14.09 4.45
C LEU A 110 -2.05 -14.21 5.94
N LYS A 111 -2.13 -15.42 6.52
CA LYS A 111 -1.73 -15.67 7.92
C LYS A 111 -0.23 -15.53 8.15
N ALA A 112 0.59 -15.74 7.12
CA ALA A 112 2.04 -15.59 7.19
C ALA A 112 2.52 -14.12 7.10
N CYS A 113 1.60 -13.19 6.82
CA CYS A 113 1.89 -11.76 6.74
C CYS A 113 1.22 -10.99 7.88
N SER A 114 1.69 -9.76 8.11
CA SER A 114 1.03 -8.81 9.00
C SER A 114 0.26 -7.76 8.21
N PRO A 115 -0.87 -7.25 8.70
CA PRO A 115 -1.49 -6.07 8.12
C PRO A 115 -0.52 -4.88 8.15
N LEU A 116 -0.42 -4.15 7.04
CA LEU A 116 0.38 -2.93 6.98
C LEU A 116 -0.25 -1.86 7.88
N LYS A 117 0.59 -1.22 8.70
CA LYS A 117 0.20 -0.02 9.42
C LYS A 117 0.62 1.20 8.60
N GLY A 118 -0.30 2.14 8.41
CA GLY A 118 -0.01 3.44 7.81
C GLY A 118 0.72 4.36 8.78
N GLY A 119 1.42 5.36 8.25
CA GLY A 119 2.14 6.39 9.00
C GLY A 119 3.48 5.95 9.58
N LEU A 120 4.01 4.77 9.20
CA LEU A 120 5.32 4.32 9.67
C LEU A 120 6.41 4.99 8.84
N SER A 121 7.37 5.61 9.52
CA SER A 121 8.59 6.10 8.87
C SER A 121 9.57 4.95 8.67
N VAL A 122 9.87 4.63 7.41
CA VAL A 122 10.71 3.50 7.02
C VAL A 122 11.78 3.93 6.02
N VAL A 123 12.81 3.11 5.88
CA VAL A 123 13.87 3.28 4.87
C VAL A 123 13.76 2.16 3.85
N VAL A 124 13.83 2.51 2.56
CA VAL A 124 13.88 1.53 1.48
C VAL A 124 15.21 0.80 1.49
N VAL A 125 15.17 -0.50 1.74
CA VAL A 125 16.35 -1.39 1.78
C VAL A 125 16.61 -2.00 0.41
N GLU A 126 15.55 -2.38 -0.30
CA GLU A 126 15.62 -3.04 -1.60
C GLU A 126 14.36 -2.73 -2.41
N VAL A 127 14.49 -2.66 -3.73
CA VAL A 127 13.35 -2.58 -4.66
C VAL A 127 13.43 -3.80 -5.57
N SER A 128 12.33 -4.54 -5.67
CA SER A 128 12.30 -5.74 -6.52
C SER A 128 12.45 -5.36 -7.99
N LYS A 129 13.13 -6.24 -8.73
CA LYS A 129 13.25 -6.13 -10.20
C LYS A 129 12.15 -6.90 -10.94
N LYS A 130 11.38 -7.71 -10.21
CA LYS A 130 10.41 -8.66 -10.78
C LYS A 130 8.98 -8.34 -10.38
N THR A 131 8.81 -7.72 -9.23
CA THR A 131 7.53 -7.32 -8.66
C THR A 131 7.56 -5.81 -8.40
N ASN A 132 6.39 -5.20 -8.22
CA ASN A 132 6.29 -3.81 -7.79
C ASN A 132 6.38 -3.68 -6.27
N ASN A 133 7.22 -4.50 -5.62
CA ASN A 133 7.40 -4.48 -4.17
C ASN A 133 8.75 -3.84 -3.79
N ALA A 134 8.79 -3.28 -2.59
CA ALA A 134 10.01 -2.85 -1.93
C ALA A 134 10.14 -3.49 -0.55
N LYS A 135 11.39 -3.82 -0.19
CA LYS A 135 11.77 -4.17 1.17
C LYS A 135 12.05 -2.88 1.93
N VAL A 136 11.39 -2.71 3.07
CA VAL A 136 11.57 -1.55 3.94
C VAL A 136 11.90 -2.00 5.35
N SER A 137 12.54 -1.13 6.12
CA SER A 137 12.83 -1.33 7.54
C SER A 137 12.57 -0.05 8.32
N GLY A 138 12.07 -0.17 9.55
CA GLY A 138 11.91 0.98 10.44
C GLY A 138 13.25 1.64 10.78
N ALA A 139 13.23 2.94 11.08
CA ALA A 139 14.44 3.73 11.33
C ALA A 139 15.35 3.19 12.46
N ASN A 140 14.81 2.37 13.37
CA ASN A 140 15.51 1.84 14.54
C ASN A 140 15.97 0.38 14.38
N GLY A 141 16.15 -0.10 13.15
CA GLY A 141 16.56 -1.48 12.91
C GLY A 141 15.45 -2.51 13.16
N GLU A 142 14.20 -2.09 12.99
CA GLU A 142 13.04 -2.98 13.06
C GLU A 142 13.10 -4.04 11.95
N ALA A 143 12.42 -5.16 12.18
CA ALA A 143 12.37 -6.26 11.22
C ALA A 143 11.90 -5.76 9.85
N ALA A 144 12.69 -6.04 8.82
CA ALA A 144 12.38 -5.61 7.47
C ALA A 144 11.25 -6.45 6.88
N PHE A 145 10.40 -5.81 6.07
CA PHE A 145 9.27 -6.46 5.41
C PHE A 145 9.11 -5.94 3.98
N TRP A 146 8.43 -6.73 3.15
CA TRP A 146 8.11 -6.41 1.77
C TRP A 146 6.66 -5.95 1.66
N ILE A 147 6.45 -4.84 0.96
CA ILE A 147 5.13 -4.29 0.61
C ILE A 147 5.15 -3.73 -0.82
N PRO A 148 3.97 -3.56 -1.45
CA PRO A 148 3.87 -2.90 -2.74
C PRO A 148 4.31 -1.42 -2.67
N THR A 149 4.98 -0.95 -3.72
CA THR A 149 5.57 0.41 -3.78
C THR A 149 4.53 1.52 -3.80
N GLU A 150 3.31 1.24 -4.23
CA GLU A 150 2.19 2.18 -4.20
C GLU A 150 1.76 2.57 -2.77
N TYR A 151 2.16 1.80 -1.75
CA TYR A 151 1.88 2.09 -0.35
C TYR A 151 3.05 2.79 0.37
N LEU A 152 3.92 3.45 -0.40
CA LEU A 152 5.05 4.21 0.11
C LEU A 152 5.00 5.66 -0.41
N ASP A 153 4.86 6.60 0.52
CA ASP A 153 4.84 8.04 0.27
C ASP A 153 6.21 8.66 0.52
N ARG A 154 6.62 9.55 -0.38
CA ARG A 154 7.91 10.25 -0.32
C ARG A 154 7.85 11.55 0.47
#